data_AF-A0A1F9UGL8-F1
#
_entry.id   AF-A0A1F9UGL8-F1
#
_cell.length_a   1.000
_cell.length_b   1.000
_cell.length_c   1.000
_cell.angle_alpha   90.00
_cell.angle_beta   90.00
_cell.angle_gamma   90.00
#
_symmetry.space_group_name_H-M   'P 1'
#
loop_
_entity.id
_entity.type
_entity.pdbx_description
1 polymer ?
#
loop_
_entity_poly.entity_id
_entity_poly.type
_entity_poly.pdbx_seq_one_letter_code
_entity_poly.pdbx_strand_id
1 'polypeptide(L)'
;MPRGGLWLLILGLGACASSSKRNAALNEVAVQAEGWAAFDPKDELGSRRRALAEAQKKAVEQRFGVSVSARTRVDNALTSAQRIMADVRGTVSRYEVLDERREDGLLKIRIKAFMREFSSKEAQAPLPPPVPPPGNHKIAVQIKAEGPQASDWERRAAAALRQTLMDEGFSVVETDAQADFTAQAQARASPVADPRLGSWHAYRARVTLSVIESAGGAVCCEETKEASAVDIDAASASSQAVADASLSAGSSIARELSAWLWTR
;
A
#
# COMPACT_ATOMS: atom_id res chain seq x y z
N MET A 1 -66.97 -40.17 -10.58
CA MET A 1 -66.95 -41.24 -11.61
C MET A 1 -67.78 -40.75 -12.79
N PRO A 2 -67.43 -40.94 -14.09
CA PRO A 2 -66.56 -41.96 -14.74
C PRO A 2 -65.24 -41.36 -15.33
N ARG A 3 -64.12 -42.11 -15.46
CA ARG A 3 -63.67 -42.99 -16.59
C ARG A 3 -63.65 -42.27 -17.95
N GLY A 4 -62.57 -42.20 -18.73
CA GLY A 4 -61.23 -42.79 -18.77
C GLY A 4 -60.64 -42.44 -20.15
N GLY A 5 -59.33 -42.62 -20.39
CA GLY A 5 -58.78 -42.50 -21.74
C GLY A 5 -57.31 -42.13 -21.82
N LEU A 6 -56.47 -43.14 -21.69
CA LEU A 6 -55.03 -43.17 -21.93
C LEU A 6 -54.73 -43.00 -23.43
N TRP A 7 -53.93 -41.99 -23.83
CA TRP A 7 -53.16 -42.03 -25.08
C TRP A 7 -51.78 -41.41 -24.85
N LEU A 8 -50.76 -42.26 -24.93
CA LEU A 8 -49.35 -41.93 -25.07
C LEU A 8 -49.12 -41.23 -26.42
N LEU A 9 -48.37 -40.13 -26.43
CA LEU A 9 -47.60 -39.72 -27.60
C LEU A 9 -46.32 -39.03 -27.13
N ILE A 10 -45.21 -39.74 -27.35
CA ILE A 10 -43.83 -39.31 -27.15
C ILE A 10 -43.38 -38.55 -28.40
N LEU A 11 -42.95 -37.30 -28.24
CA LEU A 11 -42.12 -36.50 -29.13
C LEU A 11 -41.57 -35.39 -28.23
N GLY A 12 -40.28 -35.07 -28.14
CA GLY A 12 -39.14 -35.26 -29.01
C GLY A 12 -38.23 -34.07 -28.68
N LEU A 13 -36.94 -34.33 -28.49
CA LEU A 13 -35.96 -33.45 -27.86
C LEU A 13 -35.96 -31.99 -28.35
N GLY A 14 -35.90 -31.07 -27.40
CA GLY A 14 -35.50 -29.67 -27.59
C GLY A 14 -34.63 -29.23 -26.41
N ALA A 15 -33.39 -29.73 -26.39
CA ALA A 15 -32.35 -29.30 -25.47
C ALA A 15 -32.00 -27.83 -25.73
N CYS A 16 -32.33 -26.96 -24.79
CA CYS A 16 -31.59 -25.74 -24.48
C CYS A 16 -31.86 -25.40 -23.01
N ALA A 17 -31.36 -26.27 -22.13
CA ALA A 17 -31.12 -25.88 -20.75
C ALA A 17 -30.02 -24.81 -20.77
N SER A 18 -30.40 -23.55 -20.99
CA SER A 18 -29.54 -22.43 -20.66
C SER A 18 -29.47 -22.37 -19.14
N SER A 19 -28.53 -23.14 -18.60
CA SER A 19 -28.02 -22.99 -17.25
C SER A 19 -27.32 -21.63 -17.21
N SER A 20 -28.12 -20.57 -17.10
CA SER A 20 -27.64 -19.31 -16.54
C SER A 20 -27.14 -19.66 -15.15
N LYS A 21 -25.82 -19.85 -15.07
CA LYS A 21 -25.07 -19.88 -13.83
C LYS A 21 -25.42 -18.57 -13.14
N ARG A 22 -26.40 -18.63 -12.24
CA ARG A 22 -26.53 -17.71 -11.11
C ARG A 22 -25.22 -17.87 -10.35
N ASN A 23 -24.23 -17.10 -10.77
CA ASN A 23 -23.12 -16.76 -9.89
C ASN A 23 -23.79 -16.22 -8.63
N ALA A 24 -23.59 -16.93 -7.53
CA ALA A 24 -23.85 -16.41 -6.21
C ALA A 24 -23.38 -14.96 -6.21
N ALA A 25 -24.31 -14.05 -5.89
CA ALA A 25 -24.01 -12.64 -5.76
C ALA A 25 -22.98 -12.50 -4.64
N LEU A 26 -21.70 -12.59 -5.00
CA LEU A 26 -20.68 -11.80 -4.36
C LEU A 26 -21.23 -10.39 -4.50
N ASN A 27 -21.51 -9.73 -3.39
CA ASN A 27 -21.97 -8.35 -3.37
C ASN A 27 -20.84 -7.50 -3.97
N GLU A 28 -20.78 -7.43 -5.30
CA GLU A 28 -19.79 -6.67 -6.04
C GLU A 28 -20.45 -5.37 -6.46
N VAL A 29 -19.92 -4.26 -5.94
CA VAL A 29 -20.34 -2.93 -6.36
C VAL A 29 -19.46 -2.52 -7.53
N ALA A 30 -20.11 -2.16 -8.64
CA ALA A 30 -19.41 -1.64 -9.82
C ALA A 30 -19.30 -0.11 -9.73
N VAL A 31 -18.09 0.42 -9.91
CA VAL A 31 -17.81 1.87 -9.96
C VAL A 31 -17.05 2.19 -11.24
N GLN A 32 -17.44 3.27 -11.91
CA GLN A 32 -16.77 3.75 -13.12
C GLN A 32 -15.84 4.90 -12.78
N ALA A 33 -14.57 4.77 -13.14
CA ALA A 33 -13.56 5.79 -12.87
C ALA A 33 -12.64 5.98 -14.08
N GLU A 34 -12.14 7.22 -14.23
CA GLU A 34 -11.24 7.61 -15.30
C GLU A 34 -9.89 8.06 -14.73
N GLY A 35 -8.84 7.30 -15.07
CA GLY A 35 -7.45 7.61 -14.74
C GLY A 35 -6.70 8.16 -15.94
N TRP A 36 -5.62 8.88 -15.66
CA TRP A 36 -4.84 9.57 -16.67
C TRP A 36 -3.37 9.57 -16.27
N ALA A 37 -2.47 9.44 -17.24
CA ALA A 37 -1.03 9.52 -17.04
C ALA A 37 -0.34 10.15 -18.25
N ALA A 38 0.85 10.72 -18.03
CA ALA A 38 1.70 11.20 -19.11
C ALA A 38 2.01 10.05 -20.10
N PHE A 39 1.73 10.31 -21.37
CA PHE A 39 2.01 9.36 -22.44
C PHE A 39 3.47 9.47 -22.88
N ASP A 40 4.23 8.41 -22.68
CA ASP A 40 5.58 8.26 -23.19
C ASP A 40 5.59 7.26 -24.36
N PRO A 41 5.89 7.68 -25.60
CA PRO A 41 5.99 6.79 -26.75
C PRO A 41 7.06 5.70 -26.61
N LYS A 42 8.07 5.92 -25.76
CA LYS A 42 9.14 4.94 -25.49
C LYS A 42 8.74 3.92 -24.41
N ASP A 43 7.69 4.22 -23.64
CA ASP A 43 7.18 3.41 -22.54
C ASP A 43 5.63 3.41 -22.55
N GLU A 44 5.05 2.91 -23.64
CA GLU A 44 3.60 2.83 -23.81
C GLU A 44 2.97 1.94 -22.72
N LEU A 45 3.61 0.79 -22.43
CA LEU A 45 3.14 -0.14 -21.39
C LEU A 45 3.19 0.47 -19.99
N GLY A 46 4.24 1.21 -19.64
CA GLY A 46 4.32 1.90 -18.36
C GLY A 46 3.33 3.06 -18.27
N SER A 47 3.14 3.81 -19.37
CA SER A 47 2.11 4.86 -19.44
C SER A 47 0.71 4.30 -19.20
N ARG A 48 0.40 3.15 -19.81
CA ARG A 48 -0.85 2.42 -19.61
C ARG A 48 -1.01 1.92 -18.19
N ARG A 49 0.02 1.32 -17.60
CA ARG A 49 0.02 0.86 -16.20
C ARG A 49 -0.22 2.01 -15.23
N ARG A 50 0.39 3.16 -15.46
CA ARG A 50 0.22 4.37 -14.63
C ARG A 50 -1.22 4.92 -14.73
N ALA A 51 -1.74 5.07 -15.95
CA ALA A 51 -3.12 5.53 -16.16
C ALA A 51 -4.16 4.58 -15.56
N LEU A 52 -3.92 3.27 -15.66
CA LEU A 52 -4.77 2.24 -15.07
C LEU A 52 -4.74 2.26 -13.53
N ALA A 53 -3.56 2.40 -12.94
CA ALA A 53 -3.40 2.50 -11.49
C ALA A 53 -4.14 3.73 -10.93
N GLU A 54 -4.07 4.86 -11.63
CA GLU A 54 -4.82 6.07 -11.29
C GLU A 54 -6.34 5.86 -11.41
N ALA A 55 -6.80 5.12 -12.43
CA ALA A 55 -8.21 4.81 -12.60
C ALA A 55 -8.74 3.92 -11.46
N GLN A 56 -7.96 2.91 -11.05
CA GLN A 56 -8.29 2.04 -9.91
C GLN A 56 -8.33 2.81 -8.60
N LYS A 57 -7.35 3.70 -8.37
CA LYS A 57 -7.32 4.58 -7.20
C LYS A 57 -8.58 5.44 -7.11
N LYS A 58 -8.96 6.11 -8.20
CA LYS A 58 -10.18 6.94 -8.25
C LYS A 58 -11.46 6.14 -8.01
N ALA A 59 -11.54 4.88 -8.47
CA ALA A 59 -12.68 4.02 -8.20
C ALA A 59 -12.85 3.73 -6.69
N VAL A 60 -11.73 3.50 -5.98
CA VAL A 60 -11.72 3.34 -4.53
C VAL A 60 -12.12 4.65 -3.84
N GLU A 61 -11.54 5.79 -4.24
CA GLU A 61 -11.88 7.11 -3.69
C GLU A 61 -13.38 7.42 -3.79
N GLN A 62 -13.96 7.21 -4.98
CA GLN A 62 -15.39 7.43 -5.23
C GLN A 62 -16.28 6.55 -4.37
N ARG A 63 -15.87 5.29 -4.11
CA ARG A 63 -16.67 4.36 -3.31
C ARG A 63 -16.64 4.69 -1.82
N PHE A 64 -15.47 5.00 -1.29
CA PHE A 64 -15.29 5.24 0.16
C PHE A 64 -15.48 6.71 0.55
N GLY A 65 -15.70 7.61 -0.41
CA GLY A 65 -15.91 9.03 -0.16
C GLY A 65 -14.67 9.72 0.43
N VAL A 66 -13.48 9.14 0.24
CA VAL A 66 -12.21 9.67 0.72
C VAL A 66 -11.45 10.21 -0.48
N SER A 67 -11.18 11.51 -0.52
CA SER A 67 -10.21 12.07 -1.45
C SER A 67 -8.81 11.83 -0.89
N VAL A 68 -7.97 11.07 -1.61
CA VAL A 68 -6.56 10.82 -1.22
C VAL A 68 -5.75 12.13 -1.15
N SER A 69 -6.26 13.21 -1.74
CA SER A 69 -5.65 14.54 -1.75
C SER A 69 -6.09 15.47 -0.60
N ALA A 70 -7.21 15.19 0.08
CA ALA A 70 -7.76 16.11 1.09
C ALA A 70 -7.42 15.74 2.54
N ARG A 71 -7.15 14.46 2.84
CA ARG A 71 -6.69 14.01 4.17
C ARG A 71 -5.17 14.04 4.34
N THR A 72 -4.43 14.24 3.27
CA THR A 72 -2.96 14.36 3.24
C THR A 72 -2.43 15.63 3.92
N ARG A 73 -3.31 16.50 4.46
CA ARG A 73 -2.95 17.78 5.07
C ARG A 73 -3.14 17.90 6.58
N VAL A 74 -3.65 16.87 7.28
CA VAL A 74 -3.86 17.02 8.74
C VAL A 74 -3.19 15.97 9.62
N ASP A 75 -2.91 14.73 9.18
CA ASP A 75 -2.00 13.85 9.93
C ASP A 75 -1.46 12.75 9.01
N ASN A 76 -0.12 12.61 8.94
CA ASN A 76 0.61 11.47 8.36
C ASN A 76 0.22 11.04 6.92
N ALA A 77 0.67 11.84 5.94
CA ALA A 77 0.52 11.63 4.50
C ALA A 77 1.10 10.30 3.95
N LEU A 78 2.09 9.71 4.62
CA LEU A 78 2.87 8.59 4.07
C LEU A 78 2.34 7.23 4.51
N THR A 79 1.83 7.13 5.74
CA THR A 79 1.14 5.95 6.25
C THR A 79 -0.17 5.72 5.51
N SER A 80 -0.80 6.76 4.97
CA SER A 80 -2.07 6.65 4.26
C SER A 80 -1.91 6.16 2.82
N ALA A 81 -0.96 6.70 2.04
CA ALA A 81 -0.81 6.32 0.64
C ALA A 81 -0.29 4.89 0.44
N GLN A 82 0.64 4.43 1.27
CA GLN A 82 1.17 3.07 1.21
C GLN A 82 0.16 2.02 1.70
N ARG A 83 -0.66 2.34 2.72
CA ARG A 83 -1.72 1.47 3.24
C ARG A 83 -2.88 1.36 2.22
N ILE A 84 -3.21 2.46 1.54
CA ILE A 84 -4.18 2.46 0.43
C ILE A 84 -3.70 1.64 -0.77
N MET A 85 -2.42 1.73 -1.17
CA MET A 85 -1.92 0.92 -2.30
C MET A 85 -1.83 -0.58 -1.99
N ALA A 86 -1.58 -0.94 -0.73
CA ALA A 86 -1.69 -2.32 -0.25
C ALA A 86 -3.17 -2.80 -0.26
N ASP A 87 -4.12 -1.92 0.07
CA ASP A 87 -5.56 -2.19 0.07
C ASP A 87 -6.22 -2.24 -1.33
N VAL A 88 -5.71 -1.49 -2.32
CA VAL A 88 -6.27 -1.48 -3.69
C VAL A 88 -6.20 -2.88 -4.34
N ARG A 89 -5.14 -3.65 -4.05
CA ARG A 89 -4.98 -5.04 -4.53
C ARG A 89 -5.96 -6.03 -3.88
N GLY A 90 -6.45 -5.74 -2.68
CA GLY A 90 -7.46 -6.55 -1.98
C GLY A 90 -8.92 -6.11 -2.23
N THR A 91 -9.12 -4.86 -2.67
CA THR A 91 -10.45 -4.23 -2.78
C THR A 91 -11.04 -4.31 -4.18
N VAL A 92 -10.23 -4.13 -5.23
CA VAL A 92 -10.67 -4.27 -6.63
C VAL A 92 -10.56 -5.72 -7.04
N SER A 93 -11.68 -6.45 -7.04
CA SER A 93 -11.72 -7.87 -7.39
C SER A 93 -11.44 -8.10 -8.87
N ARG A 94 -11.98 -7.24 -9.73
CA ARG A 94 -11.74 -7.24 -11.18
C ARG A 94 -12.06 -5.88 -11.77
N TYR A 95 -11.55 -5.59 -12.97
CA TYR A 95 -11.89 -4.39 -13.71
C TYR A 95 -12.04 -4.68 -15.19
N GLU A 96 -12.89 -3.90 -15.86
CA GLU A 96 -13.08 -3.93 -17.30
C GLU A 96 -12.68 -2.55 -17.86
N VAL A 97 -11.82 -2.52 -18.88
CA VAL A 97 -11.47 -1.27 -19.58
C VAL A 97 -12.61 -0.93 -20.53
N LEU A 98 -13.24 0.23 -20.32
CA LEU A 98 -14.36 0.71 -21.12
C LEU A 98 -13.89 1.58 -22.28
N ASP A 99 -12.84 2.38 -22.06
CA ASP A 99 -12.32 3.32 -23.04
C ASP A 99 -10.83 3.59 -22.78
N GLU A 100 -10.07 3.76 -23.85
CA GLU A 100 -8.65 4.09 -23.82
C GLU A 100 -8.37 5.09 -24.94
N ARG A 101 -8.03 6.32 -24.57
CA ARG A 101 -7.86 7.43 -25.50
C ARG A 101 -6.61 8.23 -25.20
N ARG A 102 -6.01 8.77 -26.26
CA ARG A 102 -4.83 9.63 -26.22
C ARG A 102 -5.27 11.05 -26.53
N GLU A 103 -5.08 11.97 -25.60
CA GLU A 103 -5.54 13.35 -25.71
C GLU A 103 -4.57 14.26 -24.95
N ASP A 104 -4.13 15.36 -25.56
CA ASP A 104 -3.26 16.37 -24.93
C ASP A 104 -1.95 15.83 -24.32
N GLY A 105 -1.34 14.80 -24.93
CA GLY A 105 -0.13 14.17 -24.41
C GLY A 105 -0.35 13.26 -23.18
N LEU A 106 -1.63 12.99 -22.87
CA LEU A 106 -2.05 12.11 -21.77
C LEU A 106 -2.72 10.86 -22.33
N LEU A 107 -2.46 9.73 -21.68
CA LEU A 107 -3.23 8.51 -21.87
C LEU A 107 -4.34 8.47 -20.82
N LYS A 108 -5.60 8.55 -21.28
CA LYS A 108 -6.79 8.47 -20.43
C LYS A 108 -7.40 7.07 -20.56
N ILE A 109 -7.61 6.41 -19.43
CA ILE A 109 -8.22 5.08 -19.36
C ILE A 109 -9.45 5.15 -18.47
N ARG A 110 -10.60 4.76 -19.02
CA ARG A 110 -11.84 4.59 -18.26
C ARG A 110 -12.03 3.12 -17.94
N ILE A 111 -12.28 2.82 -16.68
CA ILE A 111 -12.54 1.45 -16.22
C ILE A 111 -13.88 1.35 -15.51
N LYS A 112 -14.46 0.15 -15.56
CA LYS A 112 -15.47 -0.33 -14.63
C LYS A 112 -14.80 -1.27 -13.65
N ALA A 113 -14.61 -0.80 -12.42
CA ALA A 113 -14.04 -1.60 -11.34
C ALA A 113 -15.16 -2.31 -10.56
N PHE A 114 -15.00 -3.60 -10.31
CA PHE A 114 -15.87 -4.40 -9.46
C PHE A 114 -15.17 -4.62 -8.12
N MET A 115 -15.82 -4.19 -7.05
CA MET A 115 -15.27 -4.22 -5.70
C MET A 115 -16.21 -5.01 -4.79
N ARG A 116 -15.64 -5.89 -3.94
CA ARG A 116 -16.43 -6.56 -2.91
C ARG A 116 -17.00 -5.53 -1.92
N GLU A 117 -18.27 -5.69 -1.58
CA GLU A 117 -18.95 -4.91 -0.58
C GLU A 117 -18.41 -5.28 0.80
N PHE A 118 -17.68 -4.35 1.41
CA PHE A 118 -17.58 -4.29 2.86
C PHE A 118 -18.89 -3.67 3.36
N SER A 119 -19.48 -4.21 4.42
CA SER A 119 -20.67 -3.60 5.00
C SER A 119 -20.32 -2.15 5.39
N SER A 120 -21.28 -1.23 5.26
CA SER A 120 -21.06 0.20 5.57
C SER A 120 -20.56 0.45 7.01
N LYS A 121 -20.73 -0.52 7.92
CA LYS A 121 -20.13 -0.52 9.25
C LYS A 121 -18.64 -0.88 9.26
N GLU A 122 -18.16 -1.75 8.38
CA GLU A 122 -16.74 -2.15 8.27
C GLU A 122 -15.90 -1.09 7.55
N ALA A 123 -16.49 -0.37 6.58
CA ALA A 123 -15.81 0.73 5.90
C ALA A 123 -15.60 1.98 6.78
N GLN A 124 -16.41 2.12 7.84
CA GLN A 124 -16.34 3.21 8.83
C GLN A 124 -15.83 2.75 10.20
N ALA A 125 -15.76 1.45 10.44
CA ALA A 125 -15.10 0.91 11.61
C ALA A 125 -13.62 1.31 11.52
N PRO A 126 -13.03 1.81 12.62
CA PRO A 126 -11.59 1.73 12.77
C PRO A 126 -11.18 0.31 12.40
N LEU A 127 -10.18 0.17 11.52
CA LEU A 127 -9.58 -1.14 11.26
C LEU A 127 -9.36 -1.82 12.62
N PRO A 128 -9.58 -3.14 12.73
CA PRO A 128 -9.12 -3.84 13.92
C PRO A 128 -7.64 -3.43 14.09
N PRO A 129 -7.26 -2.93 15.29
CA PRO A 129 -5.88 -2.53 15.51
C PRO A 129 -4.98 -3.69 15.06
N PRO A 130 -3.80 -3.41 14.47
CA PRO A 130 -2.86 -4.47 14.14
C PRO A 130 -2.78 -5.40 15.35
N VAL A 131 -2.98 -6.70 15.12
CA VAL A 131 -2.98 -7.67 16.22
C VAL A 131 -1.65 -7.47 16.92
N PRO A 132 -1.64 -7.02 18.19
CA PRO A 132 -0.38 -6.68 18.83
C PRO A 132 0.50 -7.94 18.83
N PRO A 133 1.83 -7.78 18.69
CA PRO A 133 2.73 -8.91 18.82
C PRO A 133 2.46 -9.64 20.15
N PRO A 134 2.61 -10.97 20.19
CA PRO A 134 2.40 -11.70 21.42
C PRO A 134 3.42 -11.24 22.46
N GLY A 135 2.97 -10.80 23.63
CA GLY A 135 3.85 -10.29 24.67
C GLY A 135 4.33 -8.85 24.45
N ASN A 136 5.01 -8.30 25.45
CA ASN A 136 5.51 -6.92 25.42
C ASN A 136 6.99 -6.90 25.01
N HIS A 137 7.25 -7.18 23.73
CA HIS A 137 8.62 -7.23 23.22
C HIS A 137 9.26 -5.85 23.18
N LYS A 138 10.48 -5.76 23.73
CA LYS A 138 11.27 -4.53 23.79
C LYS A 138 12.21 -4.46 22.59
N ILE A 139 12.17 -3.35 21.86
CA ILE A 139 13.00 -3.12 20.68
C ILE A 139 13.87 -1.88 20.86
N ALA A 140 15.19 -2.04 20.69
CA ALA A 140 16.12 -0.92 20.57
C ALA A 140 16.25 -0.50 19.10
N VAL A 141 16.42 0.79 18.83
CA VAL A 141 16.58 1.33 17.47
C VAL A 141 17.98 1.92 17.32
N GLN A 142 18.74 1.38 16.37
CA GLN A 142 20.07 1.86 16.01
C GLN A 142 20.10 2.26 14.55
N ILE A 143 20.55 3.49 14.27
CA ILE A 143 20.61 3.99 12.91
C ILE A 143 21.99 4.53 12.65
N LYS A 144 22.54 4.16 11.50
CA LYS A 144 23.76 4.73 10.95
C LYS A 144 23.44 5.33 9.60
N ALA A 145 23.70 6.61 9.43
CA ALA A 145 23.50 7.28 8.15
C ALA A 145 24.83 7.64 7.48
N GLU A 146 24.82 7.67 6.14
CA GLU A 146 26.00 8.00 5.33
C GLU A 146 25.71 9.19 4.42
N GLY A 147 26.28 10.36 4.74
CA GLY A 147 26.22 11.53 3.88
C GLY A 147 26.45 12.85 4.62
N PRO A 148 26.35 13.99 3.92
CA PRO A 148 26.67 15.31 4.47
C PRO A 148 25.78 15.73 5.65
N GLN A 149 24.61 15.10 5.82
CA GLN A 149 23.64 15.40 6.89
C GLN A 149 23.30 14.15 7.71
N ALA A 150 24.27 13.24 7.86
CA ALA A 150 24.07 11.96 8.52
C ALA A 150 23.39 12.08 9.91
N SER A 151 23.81 13.02 10.74
CA SER A 151 23.23 13.22 12.08
C SER A 151 21.76 13.63 12.06
N ASP A 152 21.34 14.43 11.08
CA ASP A 152 19.95 14.83 10.90
C ASP A 152 19.11 13.66 10.38
N TRP A 153 19.66 12.89 9.44
CA TRP A 153 19.03 11.70 8.89
C TRP A 153 18.84 10.62 9.95
N GLU A 154 19.84 10.37 10.80
CA GLU A 154 19.75 9.46 11.94
C GLU A 154 18.63 9.87 12.90
N ARG A 155 18.59 11.15 13.29
CA ARG A 155 17.56 11.67 14.20
C ARG A 155 16.16 11.51 13.60
N ARG A 156 15.98 11.84 12.33
CA ARG A 156 14.69 11.76 11.62
C ARG A 156 14.23 10.32 11.41
N ALA A 157 15.14 9.46 10.94
CA ALA A 157 14.88 8.04 10.76
C ALA A 157 14.52 7.37 12.09
N ALA A 158 15.22 7.73 13.17
CA ALA A 158 15.02 7.11 14.48
C ALA A 158 13.68 7.54 15.07
N ALA A 159 13.31 8.81 14.96
CA ALA A 159 11.97 9.26 15.34
C ALA A 159 10.87 8.51 14.56
N ALA A 160 11.02 8.38 13.24
CA ALA A 160 10.05 7.66 12.40
C ALA A 160 9.92 6.18 12.76
N LEU A 161 11.05 5.47 12.97
CA LEU A 161 11.03 4.06 13.36
C LEU A 161 10.46 3.85 14.75
N ARG A 162 10.85 4.67 15.75
CA ARG A 162 10.31 4.56 17.11
C ARG A 162 8.79 4.71 17.12
N GLN A 163 8.28 5.75 16.43
CA GLN A 163 6.84 5.97 16.34
C GLN A 163 6.14 4.76 15.70
N THR A 164 6.67 4.27 14.58
CA THR A 164 6.04 3.16 13.84
C THR A 164 6.02 1.85 14.65
N LEU A 165 7.10 1.54 15.37
CA LEU A 165 7.17 0.36 16.22
C LEU A 165 6.18 0.45 17.39
N MET A 166 6.05 1.63 18.00
CA MET A 166 5.07 1.87 19.06
C MET A 166 3.63 1.75 18.56
N ASP A 167 3.35 2.29 17.37
CA ASP A 167 2.02 2.22 16.73
C ASP A 167 1.61 0.78 16.39
N GLU A 168 2.57 -0.10 16.13
CA GLU A 168 2.37 -1.55 15.88
C GLU A 168 2.45 -2.39 17.18
N GLY A 169 2.58 -1.75 18.35
CA GLY A 169 2.43 -2.39 19.67
C GLY A 169 3.72 -2.86 20.33
N PHE A 170 4.90 -2.51 19.80
CA PHE A 170 6.19 -2.81 20.43
C PHE A 170 6.59 -1.76 21.48
N SER A 171 7.29 -2.18 22.53
CA SER A 171 7.90 -1.25 23.49
C SER A 171 9.28 -0.82 22.98
N VAL A 172 9.47 0.47 22.72
CA VAL A 172 10.77 0.98 22.29
C VAL A 172 11.64 1.32 23.50
N VAL A 173 12.88 0.84 23.52
CA VAL A 173 13.88 1.14 24.55
C VAL A 173 15.09 1.84 23.96
N GLU A 174 15.81 2.61 24.77
CA GLU A 174 16.97 3.39 24.32
C GLU A 174 18.29 2.59 24.27
N THR A 175 18.33 1.40 24.90
CA THR A 175 19.56 0.60 24.99
C THR A 175 19.31 -0.87 24.68
N ASP A 176 20.22 -1.48 23.92
CA ASP A 176 20.18 -2.90 23.54
C ASP A 176 20.17 -3.84 24.73
N ALA A 177 20.81 -3.45 25.85
CA ALA A 177 20.86 -4.26 27.06
C ALA A 177 19.49 -4.54 27.68
N GLN A 178 18.47 -3.74 27.33
CA GLN A 178 17.09 -3.89 27.81
C GLN A 178 16.15 -4.39 26.71
N ALA A 179 16.67 -4.65 25.50
CA ALA A 179 15.89 -4.99 24.34
C ALA A 179 15.91 -6.50 24.09
N ASP A 180 14.77 -7.05 23.72
CA ASP A 180 14.66 -8.42 23.19
C ASP A 180 15.16 -8.47 21.74
N PHE A 181 14.99 -7.37 21.01
CA PHE A 181 15.44 -7.19 19.64
C PHE A 181 16.13 -5.84 19.42
N THR A 182 17.10 -5.81 18.52
CA THR A 182 17.71 -4.57 18.02
C THR A 182 17.35 -4.39 16.56
N ALA A 183 16.69 -3.27 16.25
CA ALA A 183 16.42 -2.82 14.89
C ALA A 183 17.60 -1.96 14.41
N GLN A 184 18.42 -2.50 13.51
CA GLN A 184 19.58 -1.82 12.93
C GLN A 184 19.26 -1.30 11.54
N ALA A 185 19.46 0.00 11.32
CA ALA A 185 19.17 0.66 10.06
C ALA A 185 20.41 1.33 9.45
N GLN A 186 20.59 1.17 8.15
CA GLN A 186 21.50 1.97 7.34
C GLN A 186 20.70 2.91 6.44
N ALA A 187 20.94 4.21 6.56
CA ALA A 187 20.23 5.25 5.82
C ALA A 187 21.18 6.03 4.90
N ARG A 188 20.77 6.23 3.65
CA ARG A 188 21.49 7.11 2.72
C ARG A 188 20.51 7.90 1.87
N ALA A 189 20.87 9.12 1.53
CA ALA A 189 20.11 9.94 0.60
C ALA A 189 21.00 10.50 -0.50
N SER A 190 20.46 10.60 -1.70
CA SER A 190 21.16 11.12 -2.87
C SER A 190 20.27 12.12 -3.62
N PRO A 191 20.85 13.23 -4.10
CA PRO A 191 20.10 14.20 -4.90
C PRO A 191 19.67 13.55 -6.22
N VAL A 192 18.48 13.91 -6.69
CA VAL A 192 17.95 13.50 -7.99
C VAL A 192 18.06 14.71 -8.92
N ALA A 193 18.95 14.62 -9.91
CA ALA A 193 19.13 15.68 -10.88
C ALA A 193 18.01 15.63 -11.93
N ASP A 194 17.12 16.61 -11.92
CA ASP A 194 16.14 16.84 -12.98
C ASP A 194 16.13 18.32 -13.37
N PRO A 195 16.54 18.69 -14.60
CA PRO A 195 16.51 20.06 -15.09
C PRO A 195 15.13 20.74 -15.04
N ARG A 196 14.05 19.97 -14.97
CA ARG A 196 12.67 20.48 -14.91
C ARG A 196 12.28 21.01 -13.53
N LEU A 197 13.07 20.71 -12.49
CA LEU A 197 12.78 21.11 -11.11
C LEU A 197 13.10 22.59 -10.84
N GLY A 198 13.85 23.27 -11.70
CA GLY A 198 14.21 24.68 -11.47
C GLY A 198 14.90 24.87 -10.11
N SER A 199 14.29 25.64 -9.22
CA SER A 199 14.81 25.92 -7.86
C SER A 199 14.41 24.86 -6.80
N TRP A 200 13.75 23.77 -7.19
CA TRP A 200 13.38 22.70 -6.26
C TRP A 200 14.46 21.64 -6.15
N HIS A 201 14.70 21.15 -4.93
CA HIS A 201 15.64 20.07 -4.65
C HIS A 201 14.88 18.76 -4.45
N ALA A 202 15.14 17.77 -5.30
CA ALA A 202 14.63 16.42 -5.13
C ALA A 202 15.71 15.50 -4.57
N TYR A 203 15.33 14.67 -3.59
CA TYR A 203 16.19 13.64 -3.02
C TYR A 203 15.50 12.29 -3.05
N ARG A 204 16.29 11.23 -3.25
CA ARG A 204 15.87 9.85 -3.04
C ARG A 204 16.68 9.26 -1.90
N ALA A 205 15.99 8.67 -0.93
CA ALA A 205 16.61 7.95 0.16
C ALA A 205 16.39 6.45 0.00
N ARG A 206 17.36 5.68 0.50
CA ARG A 206 17.26 4.23 0.70
C ARG A 206 17.57 3.94 2.17
N VAL A 207 16.70 3.16 2.79
CA VAL A 207 16.89 2.65 4.16
C VAL A 207 16.84 1.14 4.11
N THR A 208 17.89 0.50 4.60
CA THR A 208 17.96 -0.94 4.83
C THR A 208 17.89 -1.18 6.32
N LEU A 209 16.90 -1.96 6.77
CA LEU A 209 16.56 -2.17 8.16
C LEU A 209 16.54 -3.68 8.44
N SER A 210 17.27 -4.10 9.45
CA SER A 210 17.27 -5.48 9.94
C SER A 210 16.86 -5.52 11.41
N VAL A 211 16.12 -6.55 11.81
CA VAL A 211 15.81 -6.83 13.21
C VAL A 211 16.61 -8.05 13.64
N ILE A 212 17.32 -7.93 14.75
CA ILE A 212 18.22 -8.95 15.28
C ILE A 212 17.78 -9.30 16.70
N GLU A 213 17.73 -10.58 17.03
CA GLU A 213 17.46 -11.06 18.40
C GLU A 213 18.66 -10.77 19.31
N SER A 214 18.46 -10.06 20.42
CA SER A 214 19.55 -9.61 21.30
C SER A 214 20.31 -10.76 21.98
N ALA A 215 19.62 -11.88 22.26
CA ALA A 215 20.20 -13.04 22.95
C ALA A 215 21.00 -13.96 22.03
N GLY A 216 20.72 -13.96 20.72
CA GLY A 216 21.24 -14.95 19.77
C GLY A 216 21.97 -14.36 18.55
N GLY A 217 21.83 -13.06 18.30
CA GLY A 217 22.40 -12.41 17.11
C GLY A 217 21.77 -12.86 15.79
N ALA A 218 20.68 -13.64 15.83
CA ALA A 218 19.99 -14.11 14.64
C ALA A 218 19.20 -12.96 14.01
N VAL A 219 19.35 -12.77 12.69
CA VAL A 219 18.54 -11.83 11.92
C VAL A 219 17.15 -12.43 11.74
N CYS A 220 16.13 -11.79 12.31
CA CYS A 220 14.74 -12.22 12.23
C CYS A 220 14.13 -11.86 10.88
N CYS A 221 14.38 -10.63 10.42
CA CYS A 221 13.87 -10.08 9.16
C CYS A 221 14.76 -8.92 8.70
N GLU A 222 14.78 -8.68 7.39
CA GLU A 222 15.49 -7.57 6.75
C GLU A 222 14.65 -6.99 5.61
N GLU A 223 14.53 -5.67 5.59
CA GLU A 223 13.75 -4.93 4.60
C GLU A 223 14.57 -3.76 4.04
N THR A 224 14.39 -3.49 2.75
CA THR A 224 14.95 -2.29 2.12
C THR A 224 13.84 -1.50 1.45
N LYS A 225 13.68 -0.24 1.84
CA LYS A 225 12.70 0.68 1.24
C LYS A 225 13.39 1.92 0.70
N GLU A 226 12.73 2.49 -0.31
CA GLU A 226 13.12 3.77 -0.89
C GLU A 226 11.96 4.74 -0.81
N ALA A 227 12.29 6.01 -0.62
CA ALA A 227 11.33 7.10 -0.73
C ALA A 227 12.01 8.30 -1.39
N SER A 228 11.20 9.27 -1.80
CA SER A 228 11.70 10.50 -2.40
C SER A 228 10.89 11.67 -1.91
N ALA A 229 11.55 12.79 -1.70
CA ALA A 229 10.92 14.04 -1.30
C ALA A 229 11.48 15.19 -2.13
N VAL A 230 10.68 16.24 -2.25
CA VAL A 230 11.02 17.46 -2.99
C VAL A 230 10.73 18.64 -2.08
N ASP A 231 11.70 19.54 -1.95
CA ASP A 231 11.57 20.74 -1.14
C ASP A 231 12.35 21.91 -1.78
N ILE A 232 12.09 23.13 -1.35
CA ILE A 232 12.87 24.31 -1.77
C ILE A 232 14.26 24.32 -1.12
N ASP A 233 14.43 23.59 -0.02
CA ASP A 233 15.70 23.42 0.67
C ASP A 233 16.19 21.96 0.57
N ALA A 234 17.45 21.78 0.14
CA ALA A 234 18.06 20.47 -0.03
C ALA A 234 18.12 19.67 1.28
N ALA A 235 18.32 20.36 2.41
CA ALA A 235 18.38 19.74 3.72
C ALA A 235 17.03 19.17 4.17
N SER A 236 15.96 19.92 3.91
CA SER A 236 14.58 19.52 4.16
C SER A 236 14.17 18.36 3.25
N ALA A 237 14.48 18.42 1.94
CA ALA A 237 14.21 17.35 0.99
C ALA A 237 14.93 16.03 1.36
N SER A 238 16.21 16.09 1.69
CA SER A 238 17.00 14.89 2.04
C SER A 238 16.50 14.25 3.34
N SER A 239 16.24 15.06 4.36
CA SER A 239 15.75 14.60 5.66
C SER A 239 14.36 13.99 5.59
N GLN A 240 13.47 14.60 4.80
CA GLN A 240 12.13 14.06 4.58
C GLN A 240 12.18 12.74 3.82
N ALA A 241 12.97 12.65 2.75
CA ALA A 241 13.11 11.40 1.99
C ALA A 241 13.57 10.24 2.88
N VAL A 242 14.52 10.49 3.81
CA VAL A 242 14.97 9.48 4.77
C VAL A 242 13.86 9.09 5.74
N ALA A 243 13.15 10.07 6.34
CA ALA A 243 12.05 9.81 7.27
C ALA A 243 10.95 8.94 6.62
N ASP A 244 10.60 9.23 5.37
CA ASP A 244 9.59 8.52 4.61
C ASP A 244 10.01 7.07 4.32
N ALA A 245 11.27 6.87 3.93
CA ALA A 245 11.84 5.54 3.71
C ALA A 245 11.88 4.73 5.01
N SER A 246 12.25 5.36 6.13
CA SER A 246 12.25 4.75 7.45
C SER A 246 10.86 4.37 7.94
N LEU A 247 9.85 5.23 7.75
CA LEU A 247 8.47 4.94 8.11
C LEU A 247 7.93 3.74 7.32
N SER A 248 8.25 3.68 6.02
CA SER A 248 7.89 2.55 5.17
C SER A 248 8.58 1.25 5.60
N ALA A 249 9.89 1.31 5.88
CA ALA A 249 10.67 0.16 6.34
C ALA A 249 10.18 -0.34 7.70
N GLY A 250 9.95 0.57 8.65
CA GLY A 250 9.43 0.28 9.97
C GLY A 250 8.06 -0.42 9.94
N SER A 251 7.15 0.07 9.09
CA SER A 251 5.81 -0.52 8.96
C SER A 251 5.85 -1.93 8.36
N SER A 252 6.75 -2.15 7.38
CA SER A 252 6.94 -3.46 6.75
C SER A 252 7.51 -4.45 7.76
N ILE A 253 8.60 -4.06 8.42
CA ILE A 253 9.34 -4.96 9.31
C ILE A 253 8.57 -5.26 10.60
N ALA A 254 7.79 -4.31 11.13
CA ALA A 254 6.98 -4.53 12.32
C ALA A 254 5.94 -5.63 12.10
N ARG A 255 5.34 -5.66 10.90
CA ARG A 255 4.37 -6.70 10.50
C ARG A 255 5.04 -8.04 10.29
N GLU A 256 6.20 -8.05 9.64
CA GLU A 256 6.97 -9.28 9.42
C GLU A 256 7.45 -9.89 10.74
N LEU A 257 8.00 -9.05 11.63
CA LEU A 257 8.41 -9.46 12.97
C LEU A 257 7.22 -9.98 13.79
N SER A 258 6.08 -9.29 13.75
CA SER A 258 4.87 -9.75 14.43
C SER A 258 4.44 -11.13 13.91
N ALA A 259 4.39 -11.31 12.59
CA ALA A 259 4.06 -12.60 11.98
C ALA A 259 5.04 -13.71 12.39
N TRP A 260 6.34 -13.41 12.43
CA TRP A 260 7.37 -14.34 12.88
C TRP A 260 7.17 -14.75 14.34
N LEU A 261 6.87 -13.80 15.23
CA LEU A 261 6.60 -14.07 16.65
C LEU A 261 5.38 -14.97 16.87
N TRP A 262 4.35 -14.88 16.02
CA TRP A 262 3.18 -15.75 16.09
C TRP A 262 3.44 -17.19 15.59
N THR A 263 4.54 -17.43 14.87
CA THR A 263 4.89 -18.76 14.35
C THR A 263 5.84 -19.57 15.24
N ARG A 264 6.38 -18.95 16.29
CA ARG A 264 7.17 -19.61 17.34
C ARG A 264 6.30 -19.99 18.53
#